data_AF-A0A4Y7U097-F1
#
_entry.id   AF-A0A4Y7U097-F1
#
_cell.length_a   1.000
_cell.length_b   1.000
_cell.length_c   1.000
_cell.angle_alpha   90.00
_cell.angle_beta   90.00
_cell.angle_gamma   90.00
#
_symmetry.space_group_name_H-M   'P 1'
#
loop_
_entity.id
_entity.type
_entity.pdbx_description
1 polymer ?
#
loop_
_entity_poly.entity_id
_entity_poly.type
_entity_poly.pdbx_seq_one_letter_code
_entity_poly.pdbx_strand_id
1 'polypeptide(L)'
;MPQPVQSENAATIHREYPCAVFVGPTLVVASDGDGSLYVLSVRNEGLSVAVGIYVLAADGQTTPFKIHYANRTSPTSAVVVVSSKSKPLVASPDSKDHRSSNLFDIRAIRISFLSFSPDAAPRDMDIVWHRRGYDVPIFATKVHIFLPSDEIAPIPRTDENLDDADKYESPVKYPPPYSWTQTSDSITVAIPLPSATTKDIIRVAFSPKTLTVHIDYRASTSIPIPRYSAKELWDTISPSSCFWTWDKEAERVYGVLTLHMEKQHEGTRWMQLFSDENHPNPAAENPDDVPETLDPSELYQIRESLEKYTSALADGTDASRLGLGAGDDEVDASVGREVVVTWVAASDGSTPSWFNPKEQIPIQLLATVLPGIGEQNELSLVAKNNLDGLVFGLSTSNDEMPSWVHSSTYPAVAFVLASKRDTRFTYLVPSKAILAFESGRTNRGGNLYVYRPSARKDKWAKQSILKVDDGEGGSLIGVGAVSGKNGELVVVCLLEGELVTIKGI
;
A
#
# COMPACT_ATOMS: atom_id res chain seq x y z
N MET A 1 31.99 -34.26 29.17
CA MET A 1 31.69 -33.04 29.96
C MET A 1 31.77 -31.86 29.03
N PRO A 2 30.81 -30.92 29.02
CA PRO A 2 30.92 -29.71 28.22
C PRO A 2 32.04 -28.83 28.80
N GLN A 3 32.98 -28.44 27.95
CA GLN A 3 34.03 -27.49 28.33
C GLN A 3 33.40 -26.10 28.48
N PRO A 4 33.68 -25.38 29.58
CA PRO A 4 33.26 -24.00 29.72
C PRO A 4 34.03 -23.14 28.71
N VAL A 5 33.32 -22.24 28.03
CA VAL A 5 33.91 -21.25 27.12
C VAL A 5 34.80 -20.33 27.96
N GLN A 6 36.11 -20.48 27.83
CA GLN A 6 37.09 -19.58 28.42
C GLN A 6 37.16 -18.32 27.55
N SER A 7 36.68 -17.20 28.07
CA SER A 7 36.90 -15.87 27.51
C SER A 7 38.30 -15.38 27.89
N GLU A 8 39.31 -15.80 27.15
CA GLU A 8 40.68 -15.29 27.28
C GLU A 8 40.99 -14.21 26.23
N ASN A 9 41.16 -12.98 26.73
CA ASN A 9 42.19 -12.02 26.34
C ASN A 9 42.45 -11.74 24.84
N ALA A 10 41.49 -11.07 24.21
CA ALA A 10 41.74 -9.85 23.44
C ALA A 10 40.48 -9.01 23.53
N ALA A 11 40.60 -7.68 23.65
CA ALA A 11 39.49 -6.78 23.35
C ALA A 11 39.23 -6.83 21.83
N THR A 12 38.81 -7.99 21.30
CA THR A 12 38.22 -8.10 19.98
C THR A 12 36.91 -7.36 20.06
N ILE A 13 36.95 -6.07 19.69
CA ILE A 13 35.77 -5.29 19.41
C ILE A 13 35.00 -6.11 18.37
N HIS A 14 33.88 -6.68 18.80
CA HIS A 14 33.07 -7.49 17.92
C HIS A 14 32.51 -6.54 16.86
N ARG A 15 32.78 -6.81 15.58
CA ARG A 15 32.15 -6.03 14.52
C ARG A 15 30.65 -6.29 14.60
N GLU A 16 29.88 -5.23 14.68
CA GLU A 16 28.43 -5.30 14.77
C GLU A 16 27.81 -4.39 13.70
N TYR A 17 26.83 -4.93 12.98
CA TYR A 17 26.02 -4.18 11.99
C TYR A 17 26.76 -3.65 10.76
N PRO A 18 27.60 -4.44 10.04
CA PRO A 18 28.04 -4.02 8.72
C PRO A 18 26.82 -3.83 7.81
N CYS A 19 26.72 -2.67 7.18
CA CYS A 19 25.58 -2.32 6.33
C CYS A 19 25.98 -1.27 5.31
N ALA A 20 25.33 -1.26 4.15
CA ALA A 20 25.55 -0.27 3.12
C ALA A 20 24.22 0.23 2.55
N VAL A 21 24.16 1.52 2.22
CA VAL A 21 22.98 2.19 1.67
C VAL A 21 23.42 3.12 0.53
N PHE A 22 22.65 3.12 -0.55
CA PHE A 22 22.85 4.07 -1.65
C PHE A 22 22.37 5.46 -1.24
N VAL A 23 23.19 6.48 -1.52
CA VAL A 23 22.83 7.90 -1.37
C VAL A 23 22.45 8.53 -2.71
N GLY A 24 22.85 7.86 -3.79
CA GLY A 24 22.51 8.18 -5.15
C GLY A 24 22.96 7.05 -6.08
N PRO A 25 22.83 7.19 -7.40
CA PRO A 25 23.08 6.11 -8.36
C PRO A 25 24.54 5.63 -8.38
N THR A 26 25.48 6.47 -7.95
CA THR A 26 26.93 6.19 -8.01
C THR A 26 27.63 6.35 -6.66
N LEU A 27 26.89 6.55 -5.58
CA LEU A 27 27.44 6.79 -4.25
C LEU A 27 26.79 5.86 -3.23
N VAL A 28 27.64 5.13 -2.52
CA VAL A 28 27.25 4.23 -1.43
C VAL A 28 27.90 4.70 -0.15
N VAL A 29 27.15 4.64 0.94
CA VAL A 29 27.66 4.82 2.29
C VAL A 29 27.62 3.46 2.98
N ALA A 30 28.76 3.03 3.54
CA ALA A 30 28.91 1.72 4.17
C ALA A 30 29.50 1.84 5.58
N SER A 31 28.97 1.08 6.53
CA SER A 31 29.54 0.87 7.85
C SER A 31 30.38 -0.41 7.83
N ASP A 32 31.58 -0.38 8.42
CA ASP A 32 32.38 -1.60 8.65
C ASP A 32 31.94 -2.40 9.88
N GLY A 33 30.99 -1.86 10.65
CA GLY A 33 30.54 -2.42 11.91
C GLY A 33 31.54 -2.28 13.06
N ASP A 34 32.62 -1.52 12.88
CA ASP A 34 33.62 -1.21 13.92
C ASP A 34 33.62 0.27 14.31
N GLY A 35 32.67 1.03 13.76
CA GLY A 35 32.49 2.47 14.03
C GLY A 35 33.07 3.39 12.96
N SER A 36 33.46 2.86 11.79
CA SER A 36 33.82 3.69 10.63
C SER A 36 32.73 3.64 9.55
N LEU A 37 32.56 4.77 8.88
CA LEU A 37 31.67 4.98 7.76
C LEU A 37 32.49 5.34 6.52
N TYR A 38 32.34 4.58 5.45
CA TYR A 38 33.01 4.78 4.18
C TYR A 38 32.02 5.33 3.18
N VAL A 39 32.43 6.36 2.45
CA VAL A 39 31.72 6.82 1.27
C VAL A 39 32.45 6.28 0.05
N LEU A 40 31.77 5.42 -0.70
CA LEU A 40 32.32 4.73 -1.87
C LEU A 40 31.72 5.32 -3.14
N SER A 41 32.58 5.65 -4.11
CA SER A 41 32.14 5.94 -5.46
C SER A 41 32.03 4.64 -6.24
N VAL A 42 30.79 4.25 -6.56
CA VAL A 42 30.49 3.03 -7.32
C VAL A 42 30.86 3.25 -8.78
N ARG A 43 31.71 2.36 -9.29
CA ARG A 43 32.09 2.31 -10.70
C ARG A 43 31.39 1.14 -11.38
N ASN A 44 31.12 1.29 -12.68
CA ASN A 44 30.53 0.21 -13.48
C ASN A 44 31.48 -1.00 -13.59
N GLU A 45 32.80 -0.77 -13.52
CA GLU A 45 33.83 -1.80 -13.61
C GLU A 45 34.98 -1.50 -12.63
N GLY A 46 35.58 -2.56 -12.08
CA GLY A 46 36.73 -2.51 -11.18
C GLY A 46 36.39 -2.26 -9.70
N LEU A 47 37.44 -2.10 -8.89
CA LEU A 47 37.29 -1.82 -7.46
C LEU A 47 36.82 -0.39 -7.23
N SER A 48 35.77 -0.24 -6.42
CA SER A 48 35.32 1.07 -5.93
C SER A 48 36.26 1.54 -4.82
N VAL A 49 36.63 2.82 -4.85
CA VAL A 49 37.54 3.42 -3.87
C VAL A 49 36.74 4.27 -2.89
N ALA A 50 37.15 4.25 -1.62
CA ALA A 50 36.61 5.15 -0.62
C ALA A 50 37.04 6.59 -0.94
N VAL A 51 36.06 7.47 -1.14
CA VAL A 51 36.28 8.91 -1.39
C VAL A 51 36.12 9.74 -0.11
N GLY A 52 35.65 9.11 0.97
CA GLY A 52 35.60 9.70 2.30
C GLY A 52 35.49 8.62 3.38
N ILE A 53 36.11 8.88 4.52
CA ILE A 53 36.06 8.01 5.71
C ILE A 53 35.67 8.88 6.90
N TYR A 54 34.67 8.43 7.65
CA TYR A 54 34.18 9.07 8.87
C TYR A 54 34.21 8.09 10.03
N VAL A 55 34.40 8.58 11.25
CA VAL A 55 34.46 7.76 12.46
C VAL A 55 33.44 8.27 13.47
N LEU A 56 32.67 7.35 14.04
CA LEU A 56 31.82 7.63 15.19
C LEU A 56 32.66 7.45 16.46
N ALA A 57 33.37 8.50 16.87
CA ALA A 57 34.06 8.54 18.15
C ALA A 57 33.06 8.98 19.24
N ALA A 58 32.66 8.06 20.11
CA ALA A 58 31.97 8.39 21.36
C ALA A 58 32.98 8.21 22.49
N ASP A 59 33.28 9.30 23.21
CA ASP A 59 34.18 9.29 24.38
C ASP A 59 35.58 8.70 24.11
N GLY A 60 36.13 8.94 22.90
CA GLY A 60 37.46 8.47 22.51
C GLY A 60 37.54 6.99 22.11
N GLN A 61 36.40 6.29 22.02
CA GLN A 61 36.31 4.93 21.47
C GLN A 61 35.40 4.89 20.23
N THR A 62 35.80 4.10 19.25
CA THR A 62 34.92 3.77 18.12
C THR A 62 33.73 2.97 18.65
N THR A 63 32.54 3.28 18.13
CA THR A 63 31.32 2.59 18.52
C THR A 63 30.65 2.04 17.27
N PRO A 64 30.45 0.71 17.16
CA PRO A 64 29.66 0.11 16.10
C PRO A 64 28.29 0.77 15.95
N PHE A 65 27.85 0.96 14.70
CA PHE A 65 26.55 1.54 14.41
C PHE A 65 25.94 0.91 13.16
N LYS A 66 24.61 0.92 13.13
CA LYS A 66 23.79 0.53 11.98
C LYS A 66 23.28 1.77 11.25
N ILE A 67 23.32 1.76 9.92
CA ILE A 67 22.71 2.77 9.05
C ILE A 67 21.25 2.39 8.83
N HIS A 68 20.33 3.33 9.07
CA HIS A 68 18.89 3.13 8.87
C HIS A 68 18.39 3.82 7.61
N TYR A 69 18.94 4.98 7.30
CA TYR A 69 18.49 5.81 6.20
C TYR A 69 19.61 6.72 5.72
N ALA A 70 19.65 6.99 4.43
CA ALA A 70 20.56 7.96 3.85
C ALA A 70 19.85 8.72 2.74
N ASN A 71 20.00 10.05 2.73
CA ASN A 71 19.38 10.89 1.71
C ASN A 71 20.28 12.05 1.32
N ARG A 72 20.43 12.24 0.02
CA ARG A 72 21.08 13.42 -0.55
C ARG A 72 20.22 14.65 -0.32
N THR A 73 20.71 15.58 0.49
CA THR A 73 20.01 16.83 0.82
C THR A 73 20.34 17.94 -0.16
N SER A 74 21.51 17.89 -0.79
CA SER A 74 21.92 18.81 -1.85
C SER A 74 22.91 18.12 -2.81
N PRO A 75 23.31 18.74 -3.92
CA PRO A 75 24.40 18.24 -4.74
C PRO A 75 25.72 18.03 -3.98
N THR A 76 25.89 18.68 -2.83
CA THR A 76 27.14 18.70 -2.05
C THR A 76 27.02 18.05 -0.69
N SER A 77 25.83 17.63 -0.26
CA SER A 77 25.65 17.01 1.05
C SER A 77 24.57 15.94 1.10
N ALA A 78 24.71 15.05 2.08
CA ALA A 78 23.71 14.08 2.46
C ALA A 78 23.55 14.03 3.98
N VAL A 79 22.39 13.53 4.41
CA VAL A 79 22.11 13.19 5.80
C VAL A 79 21.96 11.68 5.91
N VAL A 80 22.62 11.09 6.90
CA VAL A 80 22.59 9.66 7.21
C VAL A 80 22.13 9.47 8.64
N VAL A 81 21.08 8.66 8.85
CA VAL A 81 20.57 8.32 10.18
C VAL A 81 21.18 7.00 10.60
N VAL A 82 21.83 7.00 11.77
CA VAL A 82 22.48 5.82 12.34
C VAL A 82 22.00 5.56 13.77
N SER A 83 22.10 4.31 14.21
CA SER A 83 21.93 3.95 15.62
C SER A 83 23.13 3.20 16.15
N SER A 84 23.53 3.48 17.38
CA SER A 84 24.53 2.72 18.13
C SER A 84 23.98 2.32 19.49
N LYS A 85 24.47 1.22 20.07
CA LYS A 85 24.17 0.90 21.47
C LYS A 85 24.75 1.99 22.37
N SER A 86 23.95 2.49 23.31
CA SER A 86 24.39 3.50 24.26
C SER A 86 25.23 2.85 25.34
N LYS A 87 26.40 3.42 25.62
CA LYS A 87 27.22 3.00 26.76
C LYS A 87 26.67 3.69 28.02
N PRO A 88 26.41 2.96 29.12
CA PRO A 88 25.96 3.60 30.35
C PRO A 88 27.07 4.52 30.88
N LEU A 89 26.72 5.78 31.12
CA LEU A 89 27.57 6.75 31.81
C LEU A 89 27.65 6.35 33.29
N VAL A 90 28.68 5.57 33.64
CA VAL A 90 29.05 5.17 35.02
C VAL A 90 27.94 4.41 35.77
N ALA A 91 28.12 3.10 35.93
CA ALA A 91 27.28 2.30 36.82
C ALA A 91 27.37 2.85 38.25
N SER A 92 26.27 3.40 38.77
CA SER A 92 26.15 3.63 40.20
C SER A 92 26.04 2.26 40.89
N PRO A 93 26.88 1.96 41.90
CA PRO A 93 26.95 0.62 42.51
C PRO A 93 25.71 0.22 43.33
N ASP A 94 24.68 1.08 43.41
CA ASP A 94 23.54 0.91 44.34
C ASP A 94 22.18 0.62 43.67
N SER A 95 22.09 0.42 42.35
CA SER A 95 20.81 0.03 41.73
C SER A 95 20.65 -1.49 41.63
N LYS A 96 19.89 -2.06 42.57
CA LYS A 96 19.41 -3.46 42.53
C LYS A 96 18.27 -3.67 41.52
N ASP A 97 18.34 -3.05 40.35
CA ASP A 97 17.33 -3.19 39.32
C ASP A 97 17.92 -3.98 38.14
N HIS A 98 17.66 -5.29 38.11
CA HIS A 98 18.23 -6.25 37.16
C HIS A 98 17.69 -6.14 35.73
N ARG A 99 17.02 -5.05 35.36
CA ARG A 99 16.69 -4.76 33.95
C ARG A 99 17.72 -3.80 33.39
N SER A 100 18.80 -4.33 32.83
CA SER A 100 19.66 -3.54 31.95
C SER A 100 18.81 -3.12 30.75
N SER A 101 18.23 -1.93 30.78
CA SER A 101 17.49 -1.40 29.65
C SER A 101 18.50 -1.11 28.55
N ASN A 102 18.41 -1.86 27.44
CA ASN A 102 19.22 -1.57 26.27
C ASN A 102 18.80 -0.19 25.75
N LEU A 103 19.65 0.81 25.95
CA LEU A 103 19.47 2.15 25.40
C LEU A 103 20.25 2.24 24.08
N PHE A 104 19.68 2.95 23.12
CA PHE A 104 20.27 3.21 21.83
C PHE A 104 20.38 4.72 21.60
N ASP A 105 21.51 5.14 21.05
CA ASP A 105 21.72 6.49 20.57
C ASP A 105 21.42 6.52 19.06
N ILE A 106 20.49 7.39 18.66
CA ILE A 106 20.10 7.63 17.27
C ILE A 106 20.66 9.00 16.87
N ARG A 107 21.41 9.07 15.77
CA ARG A 107 22.05 10.30 15.31
C ARG A 107 21.78 10.53 13.83
N ALA A 108 21.56 11.78 13.45
CA ALA A 108 21.72 12.20 12.07
C ALA A 108 23.11 12.78 11.86
N ILE A 109 23.77 12.30 10.82
CA ILE A 109 25.12 12.70 10.45
C ILE A 109 25.05 13.40 9.10
N ARG A 110 25.70 14.55 9.00
CA ARG A 110 25.88 15.25 7.74
C ARG A 110 27.16 14.77 7.07
N ILE A 111 27.05 14.40 5.80
CA ILE A 111 28.17 14.06 4.94
C ILE A 111 28.34 15.18 3.93
N SER A 112 29.51 15.81 3.92
CA SER A 112 29.87 16.83 2.92
C SER A 112 30.73 16.21 1.83
N PHE A 113 30.24 16.27 0.60
CA PHE A 113 30.88 15.72 -0.59
C PHE A 113 31.99 16.60 -1.15
N LEU A 114 32.03 17.89 -0.77
CA LEU A 114 33.05 18.83 -1.23
C LEU A 114 34.46 18.50 -0.73
N SER A 115 34.54 17.70 0.32
CA SER A 115 35.79 17.38 1.01
C SER A 115 36.25 15.95 0.73
N PHE A 116 35.86 15.39 -0.42
CA PHE A 116 36.20 14.02 -0.79
C PHE A 116 37.56 13.94 -1.48
N SER A 117 38.39 13.03 -0.99
CA SER A 117 39.69 12.69 -1.56
C SER A 117 39.95 11.20 -1.27
N PRO A 118 40.44 10.42 -2.26
CA PRO A 118 40.71 8.99 -2.11
C PRO A 118 41.65 8.63 -0.94
N ASP A 119 42.51 9.56 -0.54
CA ASP A 119 43.52 9.37 0.52
C ASP A 119 43.26 10.28 1.74
N ALA A 120 42.03 10.78 1.90
CA ALA A 120 41.70 11.60 3.05
C ALA A 120 41.80 10.79 4.36
N ALA A 121 42.43 11.38 5.37
CA ALA A 121 42.40 10.83 6.72
C ALA A 121 40.95 10.68 7.23
N PRO A 122 40.68 9.69 8.10
CA PRO A 122 39.37 9.57 8.74
C PRO A 122 38.99 10.84 9.48
N ARG A 123 37.73 11.26 9.36
CA ARG A 123 37.19 12.46 9.99
C ARG A 123 36.12 12.12 11.02
N ASP A 124 35.94 12.97 12.01
CA ASP A 124 34.81 12.81 12.92
C ASP A 124 33.50 13.07 12.18
N MET A 125 32.46 12.34 12.58
CA MET A 125 31.11 12.53 12.05
C MET A 125 30.53 13.87 12.50
N ASP A 126 30.00 14.63 11.54
CA ASP A 126 29.26 15.88 11.80
C ASP A 126 27.84 15.54 12.25
N ILE A 127 27.62 15.48 13.58
CA ILE A 127 26.33 15.12 14.17
C ILE A 127 25.40 16.34 14.13
N VAL A 128 24.34 16.24 13.32
CA VAL A 128 23.30 17.27 13.20
C VAL A 128 22.38 17.25 14.42
N TRP A 129 21.96 16.07 14.83
CA TRP A 129 21.14 15.87 16.02
C TRP A 129 21.35 14.49 16.61
N HIS A 130 21.00 14.36 17.90
CA HIS A 130 21.13 13.15 18.69
C HIS A 130 19.87 12.92 19.54
N ARG A 131 19.35 11.69 19.52
CA ARG A 131 18.24 11.22 20.34
C ARG A 131 18.63 9.92 21.03
N ARG A 132 17.98 9.61 22.15
CA ARG A 132 18.17 8.36 22.89
C ARG A 132 16.82 7.68 23.09
N GLY A 133 16.77 6.37 22.89
CA GLY A 133 15.57 5.56 23.02
C GLY A 133 15.87 4.15 23.48
N TYR A 134 14.82 3.38 23.77
CA TYR A 134 14.93 1.97 24.16
C TYR A 134 14.95 1.02 22.95
N ASP A 135 14.70 1.54 21.76
CA ASP A 135 14.70 0.78 20.51
C ASP A 135 15.27 1.63 19.36
N VAL A 136 15.58 0.98 18.25
CA VAL A 136 16.09 1.57 17.02
C VAL A 136 14.97 1.73 15.99
N PRO A 137 15.10 2.66 15.01
CA PRO A 137 14.12 2.79 13.95
C PRO A 137 13.94 1.46 13.18
N ILE A 138 12.68 1.05 12.99
CA ILE A 138 12.35 -0.10 12.12
C ILE A 138 12.42 0.32 10.64
N PHE A 139 11.97 1.54 10.36
CA PHE A 139 11.95 2.13 9.03
C PHE A 139 12.13 3.64 9.17
N ALA A 140 12.87 4.25 8.25
CA ALA A 140 13.08 5.68 8.20
C ALA A 140 13.09 6.16 6.74
N THR A 141 12.44 7.29 6.48
CA THR A 141 12.45 7.97 5.18
C THR A 141 12.34 9.47 5.35
N LYS A 142 12.70 10.22 4.31
CA LYS A 142 12.46 11.66 4.22
C LYS A 142 11.12 11.90 3.55
N VAL A 143 10.43 12.93 4.04
CA VAL A 143 9.22 13.47 3.46
C VAL A 143 9.49 14.93 3.08
N HIS A 144 9.06 15.32 1.89
CA HIS A 144 9.12 16.70 1.43
C HIS A 144 7.75 17.36 1.64
N ILE A 145 7.72 18.46 2.38
CA ILE A 145 6.55 19.35 2.48
C ILE A 145 6.91 20.59 1.68
N PHE A 146 6.17 20.88 0.61
CA PHE A 146 6.34 22.12 -0.12
C PHE A 146 5.65 23.23 0.69
N LEU A 147 6.37 24.30 0.98
CA LEU A 147 5.77 25.52 1.51
C LEU A 147 5.65 26.49 0.34
N PRO A 148 4.51 27.18 0.16
CA PRO A 148 4.41 28.21 -0.87
C PRO A 148 5.42 29.32 -0.57
N SER A 149 6.36 29.53 -1.50
CA SER A 149 7.18 30.73 -1.52
C SER A 149 6.35 31.83 -2.16
N ASP A 150 6.21 32.96 -1.47
CA ASP A 150 5.70 34.21 -2.02
C ASP A 150 6.52 34.57 -3.27
N GLU A 151 5.97 34.34 -4.46
CA GLU A 151 6.44 34.96 -5.69
C GLU A 151 5.24 35.35 -6.55
N ILE A 152 5.29 36.61 -6.97
CA ILE A 152 4.23 37.44 -7.54
C ILE A 152 3.63 36.78 -8.79
N ALA A 153 2.31 36.59 -8.78
CA ALA A 153 1.54 36.17 -9.94
C ALA A 153 1.80 37.10 -11.14
N PRO A 154 2.05 36.59 -12.36
CA PRO A 154 2.11 37.44 -13.53
C PRO A 154 0.72 38.00 -13.85
N ILE A 155 0.65 39.31 -13.98
CA ILE A 155 -0.51 40.05 -14.49
C ILE A 155 -0.80 39.56 -15.93
N PRO A 156 -2.05 39.17 -16.29
CA PRO A 156 -2.40 38.80 -17.65
C PRO A 156 -2.22 39.97 -18.62
N ARG A 157 -1.77 39.67 -19.84
CA ARG A 157 -1.62 40.67 -20.90
C ARG A 157 -2.99 41.10 -21.42
N THR A 158 -3.07 42.38 -21.78
CA THR A 158 -4.18 42.97 -22.54
C THR A 158 -4.43 42.13 -23.79
N ASP A 159 -5.67 41.62 -23.91
CA ASP A 159 -6.24 40.74 -24.94
C ASP A 159 -6.59 39.30 -24.50
N GLU A 160 -6.63 39.01 -23.19
CA GLU A 160 -7.30 37.80 -22.67
C GLU A 160 -8.77 38.11 -22.30
N ASN A 161 -9.69 37.56 -23.07
CA ASN A 161 -11.14 37.72 -22.92
C ASN A 161 -11.67 36.76 -21.85
N LEU A 162 -12.20 37.29 -20.74
CA LEU A 162 -12.62 36.53 -19.54
C LEU A 162 -14.10 36.12 -19.53
N ASP A 163 -14.76 36.04 -20.69
CA ASP A 163 -16.14 35.57 -20.82
C ASP A 163 -16.31 34.34 -21.74
N ASP A 164 -15.23 33.69 -22.19
CA ASP A 164 -15.33 32.41 -22.92
C ASP A 164 -15.14 31.22 -21.96
N ALA A 165 -16.11 31.07 -21.05
CA ALA A 165 -16.23 29.93 -20.13
C ALA A 165 -16.79 28.66 -20.81
N ASP A 166 -16.40 28.38 -22.07
CA ASP A 166 -17.00 27.31 -22.89
C ASP A 166 -15.99 26.39 -23.62
N LYS A 167 -14.72 26.36 -23.22
CA LYS A 167 -13.76 25.36 -23.74
C LYS A 167 -12.87 24.81 -22.64
N TYR A 168 -13.36 23.73 -22.05
CA TYR A 168 -12.70 22.59 -21.38
C TYR A 168 -13.49 22.16 -20.15
N GLU A 169 -14.81 21.95 -20.30
CA GLU A 169 -15.49 20.95 -19.48
C GLU A 169 -14.94 19.57 -19.87
N SER A 170 -14.17 18.96 -18.99
CA SER A 170 -14.14 17.50 -18.94
C SER A 170 -15.55 17.08 -18.54
N PRO A 171 -16.25 16.21 -19.28
CA PRO A 171 -17.65 15.93 -18.98
C PRO A 171 -17.73 15.30 -17.59
N VAL A 172 -18.55 15.89 -16.73
CA VAL A 172 -19.08 15.23 -15.54
C VAL A 172 -19.57 13.86 -16.00
N LYS A 173 -18.92 12.78 -15.56
CA LYS A 173 -19.38 11.41 -15.88
C LYS A 173 -20.75 11.22 -15.24
N TYR A 174 -21.80 11.43 -16.02
CA TYR A 174 -23.17 11.07 -15.68
C TYR A 174 -23.23 9.57 -15.31
N PRO A 175 -24.11 9.16 -14.37
CA PRO A 175 -24.36 7.75 -14.12
C PRO A 175 -24.80 7.07 -15.42
N PRO A 176 -24.36 5.81 -15.67
CA PRO A 176 -24.71 5.09 -16.89
C PRO A 176 -26.23 4.94 -17.03
N PRO A 177 -26.76 4.92 -18.27
CA PRO A 177 -28.20 5.00 -18.54
C PRO A 177 -29.01 3.78 -18.06
N TYR A 178 -28.34 2.65 -17.83
CA TYR A 178 -28.89 1.44 -17.25
C TYR A 178 -27.76 0.58 -16.69
N SER A 179 -28.12 -0.46 -15.95
CA SER A 179 -27.20 -1.46 -15.40
C SER A 179 -27.79 -2.84 -15.72
N TRP A 180 -26.99 -3.87 -15.95
CA TRP A 180 -27.53 -5.21 -16.23
C TRP A 180 -26.67 -6.33 -15.68
N THR A 181 -27.31 -7.42 -15.26
CA THR A 181 -26.70 -8.69 -14.82
C THR A 181 -27.21 -9.83 -15.68
N GLN A 182 -26.52 -10.97 -15.65
CA GLN A 182 -27.04 -12.22 -16.20
C GLN A 182 -26.74 -13.41 -15.30
N THR A 183 -27.63 -14.41 -15.36
CA THR A 183 -27.39 -15.76 -14.86
C THR A 183 -27.17 -16.70 -16.05
N SER A 184 -27.04 -18.01 -15.82
CA SER A 184 -26.95 -19.00 -16.91
C SER A 184 -28.19 -19.01 -17.81
N ASP A 185 -29.35 -18.62 -17.28
CA ASP A 185 -30.67 -18.76 -17.88
C ASP A 185 -31.41 -17.43 -18.10
N SER A 186 -30.99 -16.33 -17.46
CA SER A 186 -31.71 -15.05 -17.52
C SER A 186 -30.80 -13.82 -17.57
N ILE A 187 -31.39 -12.67 -17.89
CA ILE A 187 -30.77 -11.36 -17.94
C ILE A 187 -31.70 -10.38 -17.22
N THR A 188 -31.13 -9.58 -16.32
CA THR A 188 -31.87 -8.54 -15.60
C THR A 188 -31.27 -7.18 -15.92
N VAL A 189 -32.07 -6.25 -16.42
CA VAL A 189 -31.68 -4.87 -16.76
C VAL A 189 -32.39 -3.91 -15.84
N ALA A 190 -31.66 -3.04 -15.14
CA ALA A 190 -32.19 -2.02 -14.25
C ALA A 190 -31.96 -0.62 -14.86
N ILE A 191 -33.04 0.15 -14.98
CA ILE A 191 -33.05 1.49 -15.58
C ILE A 191 -33.53 2.50 -14.52
N PRO A 192 -32.72 3.49 -14.11
CA PRO A 192 -33.16 4.53 -13.20
C PRO A 192 -34.07 5.54 -13.92
N LEU A 193 -35.27 5.78 -13.39
CA LEU A 193 -36.21 6.80 -13.88
C LEU A 193 -36.63 7.74 -12.74
N PRO A 194 -37.10 8.97 -13.02
CA PRO A 194 -37.63 9.84 -11.97
C PRO A 194 -38.75 9.17 -11.17
N SER A 195 -38.80 9.35 -9.84
CA SER A 195 -39.84 8.74 -8.99
C SER A 195 -41.25 9.25 -9.31
N ALA A 196 -41.36 10.37 -10.03
CA ALA A 196 -42.61 10.91 -10.58
C ALA A 196 -43.14 10.11 -11.80
N THR A 197 -42.38 9.15 -12.33
CA THR A 197 -42.80 8.29 -13.45
C THR A 197 -43.94 7.37 -13.01
N THR A 198 -45.08 7.45 -13.72
CA THR A 198 -46.23 6.56 -13.51
C THR A 198 -46.15 5.34 -14.42
N LYS A 199 -46.77 4.22 -14.02
CA LYS A 199 -46.70 2.97 -14.78
C LYS A 199 -47.32 3.08 -16.18
N ASP A 200 -48.33 3.94 -16.29
CA ASP A 200 -49.13 4.24 -17.49
C ASP A 200 -48.33 4.90 -18.63
N ILE A 201 -47.17 5.51 -18.33
CA ILE A 201 -46.29 6.11 -19.34
C ILE A 201 -45.11 5.19 -19.75
N ILE A 202 -45.00 4.00 -19.16
CA ILE A 202 -43.96 3.01 -19.46
C ILE A 202 -44.51 1.98 -20.43
N ARG A 203 -43.86 1.83 -21.60
CA ARG A 203 -44.17 0.79 -22.59
C ARG A 203 -42.96 -0.08 -22.83
N VAL A 204 -43.09 -1.36 -22.46
CA VAL A 204 -42.06 -2.39 -22.69
C VAL A 204 -42.67 -3.50 -23.53
N ALA A 205 -41.97 -3.90 -24.60
CA ALA A 205 -42.33 -5.06 -25.41
C ALA A 205 -41.09 -5.91 -25.68
N PHE A 206 -41.22 -7.21 -25.42
CA PHE A 206 -40.20 -8.22 -25.68
C PHE A 206 -40.52 -8.95 -26.99
N SER A 207 -39.49 -9.23 -27.77
CA SER A 207 -39.54 -10.04 -28.99
C SER A 207 -38.33 -10.96 -29.01
N PRO A 208 -38.34 -12.07 -29.78
CA PRO A 208 -37.32 -13.10 -29.67
C PRO A 208 -35.88 -12.61 -29.83
N LYS A 209 -35.64 -11.51 -30.55
CA LYS A 209 -34.31 -10.90 -30.71
C LYS A 209 -34.29 -9.38 -30.52
N THR A 210 -35.39 -8.78 -30.07
CA THR A 210 -35.48 -7.32 -29.97
C THR A 210 -36.20 -6.86 -28.71
N LEU A 211 -35.78 -5.70 -28.20
CA LEU A 211 -36.35 -5.05 -27.03
C LEU A 211 -36.86 -3.65 -27.40
N THR A 212 -38.09 -3.35 -27.00
CA THR A 212 -38.67 -2.01 -27.09
C THR A 212 -38.97 -1.47 -25.70
N VAL A 213 -38.41 -0.31 -25.36
CA VAL A 213 -38.65 0.43 -24.11
C VAL A 213 -38.88 1.89 -24.44
N HIS A 214 -40.11 2.34 -24.30
CA HIS A 214 -40.51 3.73 -24.49
C HIS A 214 -41.10 4.30 -23.21
N ILE A 215 -40.57 5.43 -22.77
CA ILE A 215 -41.08 6.18 -21.62
C ILE A 215 -41.51 7.56 -22.12
N ASP A 216 -42.81 7.86 -22.08
CA ASP A 216 -43.36 9.18 -22.48
C ASP A 216 -43.33 10.15 -21.29
N TYR A 217 -42.13 10.61 -20.94
CA TYR A 217 -41.89 11.54 -19.85
C TYR A 217 -41.62 12.95 -20.40
N ARG A 218 -42.45 13.93 -20.00
CA ARG A 218 -42.51 15.27 -20.63
C ARG A 218 -41.87 16.41 -19.82
N ALA A 219 -41.24 16.12 -18.68
CA ALA A 219 -40.54 17.11 -17.85
C ALA A 219 -39.01 17.01 -18.01
N SER A 220 -38.29 18.10 -17.77
CA SER A 220 -36.83 18.13 -17.83
C SER A 220 -36.21 17.28 -16.71
N THR A 221 -35.35 16.33 -17.08
CA THR A 221 -34.68 15.41 -16.16
C THR A 221 -33.16 15.58 -16.23
N SER A 222 -32.48 15.36 -15.10
CA SER A 222 -31.02 15.29 -15.04
C SER A 222 -30.43 13.97 -15.54
N ILE A 223 -31.28 12.97 -15.83
CA ILE A 223 -30.91 11.63 -16.31
C ILE A 223 -31.50 11.44 -17.72
N PRO A 224 -30.76 10.85 -18.67
CA PRO A 224 -31.27 10.52 -20.00
C PRO A 224 -32.38 9.46 -19.91
N ILE A 225 -33.54 9.75 -20.49
CA ILE A 225 -34.69 8.84 -20.54
C ILE A 225 -34.50 7.86 -21.71
N PRO A 226 -34.47 6.54 -21.48
CA PRO A 226 -34.21 5.59 -22.55
C PRO A 226 -35.36 5.52 -23.55
N ARG A 227 -34.98 5.46 -24.83
CA ARG A 227 -35.88 5.23 -25.97
C ARG A 227 -35.31 4.15 -26.86
N TYR A 228 -35.62 2.89 -26.55
CA TYR A 228 -35.25 1.74 -27.36
C TYR A 228 -36.44 1.34 -28.23
N SER A 229 -36.29 1.38 -29.55
CA SER A 229 -37.32 0.99 -30.52
C SER A 229 -36.85 -0.25 -31.26
N ALA A 230 -37.38 -1.43 -30.92
CA ALA A 230 -36.98 -2.70 -31.51
C ALA A 230 -35.44 -2.88 -31.56
N LYS A 231 -34.74 -2.47 -30.50
CA LYS A 231 -33.27 -2.55 -30.43
C LYS A 231 -32.88 -4.02 -30.37
N GLU A 232 -31.96 -4.42 -31.23
CA GLU A 232 -31.58 -5.81 -31.38
C GLU A 232 -30.71 -6.27 -30.21
N LEU A 233 -31.10 -7.39 -29.62
CA LEU A 233 -30.40 -8.02 -28.50
C LEU A 233 -29.23 -8.86 -29.01
N TRP A 234 -28.23 -9.05 -28.16
CA TRP A 234 -27.02 -9.81 -28.52
C TRP A 234 -27.33 -11.26 -28.93
N ASP A 235 -28.28 -11.90 -28.25
CA ASP A 235 -28.81 -13.21 -28.62
C ASP A 235 -30.32 -13.28 -28.34
N THR A 236 -30.92 -14.42 -28.63
CA THR A 236 -32.36 -14.65 -28.53
C THR A 236 -32.86 -14.87 -27.10
N ILE A 237 -34.06 -14.38 -26.83
CA ILE A 237 -34.78 -14.51 -25.56
C ILE A 237 -36.12 -15.22 -25.77
N SER A 238 -36.69 -15.81 -24.71
CA SER A 238 -38.04 -16.38 -24.68
C SER A 238 -39.05 -15.31 -24.26
N PRO A 239 -39.78 -14.63 -25.19
CA PRO A 239 -40.56 -13.44 -24.82
C PRO A 239 -41.75 -13.74 -23.91
N SER A 240 -42.28 -14.97 -23.98
CA SER A 240 -43.44 -15.41 -23.17
C SER A 240 -43.14 -15.47 -21.67
N SER A 241 -41.86 -15.53 -21.30
CA SER A 241 -41.41 -15.63 -19.92
C SER A 241 -40.59 -14.41 -19.46
N CYS A 242 -40.44 -13.42 -20.34
CA CYS A 242 -39.88 -12.11 -19.98
C CYS A 242 -40.95 -11.24 -19.32
N PHE A 243 -40.56 -10.45 -18.32
CA PHE A 243 -41.46 -9.50 -17.66
C PHE A 243 -40.69 -8.26 -17.19
N TRP A 244 -41.42 -7.23 -16.74
CA TRP A 244 -40.81 -6.05 -16.17
C TRP A 244 -41.54 -5.61 -14.90
N THR A 245 -40.80 -4.97 -14.00
CA THR A 245 -41.29 -4.42 -12.74
C THR A 245 -40.88 -2.95 -12.63
N TRP A 246 -41.68 -2.16 -11.92
CA TRP A 246 -41.40 -0.76 -11.65
C TRP A 246 -41.52 -0.54 -10.15
N ASP A 247 -40.40 -0.16 -9.52
CA ASP A 247 -40.31 0.11 -8.09
C ASP A 247 -40.08 1.61 -7.84
N LYS A 248 -40.96 2.21 -7.05
CA LYS A 248 -40.98 3.63 -6.71
C LYS A 248 -40.29 3.94 -5.37
N GLU A 249 -39.98 2.93 -4.55
CA GLU A 249 -39.54 3.09 -3.15
C GLU A 249 -38.02 3.16 -2.98
N ALA A 250 -37.23 3.05 -4.07
CA ALA A 250 -35.78 2.96 -4.00
C ALA A 250 -35.07 4.26 -3.52
N GLU A 251 -35.64 5.46 -3.73
CA GLU A 251 -35.14 6.74 -3.20
C GLU A 251 -36.20 7.86 -3.34
N ARG A 252 -36.17 8.94 -2.52
CA ARG A 252 -37.19 10.03 -2.58
C ARG A 252 -37.22 10.79 -3.92
N VAL A 253 -36.26 10.58 -4.83
CA VAL A 253 -36.07 11.33 -6.09
C VAL A 253 -36.12 10.43 -7.35
N TYR A 254 -35.78 9.14 -7.25
CA TYR A 254 -35.70 8.21 -8.39
C TYR A 254 -36.37 6.86 -8.06
N GLY A 255 -36.92 6.19 -9.07
CA GLY A 255 -37.40 4.81 -9.03
C GLY A 255 -36.67 3.95 -10.07
N VAL A 256 -36.82 2.63 -10.00
CA VAL A 256 -36.08 1.67 -10.84
C VAL A 256 -37.05 0.83 -11.68
N LEU A 257 -36.85 0.85 -13.00
CA LEU A 257 -37.51 -0.03 -13.96
C LEU A 257 -36.62 -1.25 -14.20
N THR A 258 -37.08 -2.41 -13.78
CA THR A 258 -36.32 -3.67 -13.94
C THR A 258 -36.96 -4.53 -15.02
N LEU A 259 -36.17 -4.93 -16.01
CA LEU A 259 -36.55 -5.83 -17.09
C LEU A 259 -35.91 -7.20 -16.83
N HIS A 260 -36.73 -8.25 -16.76
CA HIS A 260 -36.29 -9.62 -16.62
C HIS A 260 -36.52 -10.35 -17.95
N MET A 261 -35.43 -10.84 -18.56
CA MET A 261 -35.44 -11.52 -19.84
C MET A 261 -34.88 -12.93 -19.70
N GLU A 262 -35.62 -13.95 -20.14
CA GLU A 262 -35.15 -15.33 -20.11
C GLU A 262 -34.43 -15.67 -21.41
N LYS A 263 -33.23 -16.25 -21.32
CA LYS A 263 -32.43 -16.64 -22.48
C LYS A 263 -33.08 -17.82 -23.17
N GLN A 264 -33.14 -17.80 -24.50
CA GLN A 264 -33.58 -18.96 -25.25
C GLN A 264 -32.56 -20.12 -25.19
N HIS A 265 -31.27 -19.79 -25.02
CA HIS A 265 -30.18 -20.75 -24.91
C HIS A 265 -29.51 -20.67 -23.53
N GLU A 266 -29.95 -21.53 -22.61
CA GLU A 266 -29.33 -21.68 -21.29
C GLU A 266 -27.83 -22.00 -21.39
N GLY A 267 -27.03 -21.44 -20.49
CA GLY A 267 -25.57 -21.59 -20.43
C GLY A 267 -24.80 -20.63 -21.34
N THR A 268 -25.48 -19.86 -22.20
CA THR A 268 -24.84 -18.87 -23.08
C THR A 268 -24.58 -17.57 -22.33
N ARG A 269 -23.31 -17.16 -22.25
CA ARG A 269 -22.91 -15.88 -21.63
C ARG A 269 -22.94 -14.76 -22.65
N TRP A 270 -23.77 -13.76 -22.41
CA TRP A 270 -23.86 -12.55 -23.22
C TRP A 270 -22.68 -11.64 -22.90
N MET A 271 -21.96 -11.18 -23.93
CA MET A 271 -20.81 -10.29 -23.74
C MET A 271 -21.22 -8.82 -23.66
N GLN A 272 -22.39 -8.49 -24.22
CA GLN A 272 -23.03 -7.18 -24.27
C GLN A 272 -24.55 -7.37 -24.33
N LEU A 273 -25.32 -6.31 -24.07
CA LEU A 273 -26.78 -6.41 -24.05
C LEU A 273 -27.40 -6.29 -25.46
N PHE A 274 -26.84 -5.44 -26.31
CA PHE A 274 -27.35 -5.16 -27.67
C PHE A 274 -26.34 -5.54 -28.74
N SER A 275 -26.78 -5.96 -29.93
CA SER A 275 -25.89 -6.24 -31.08
C SER A 275 -25.43 -4.94 -31.77
N ASP A 276 -24.17 -4.89 -32.21
CA ASP A 276 -23.54 -3.71 -32.83
C ASP A 276 -23.80 -3.56 -34.35
N GLU A 277 -24.67 -4.38 -34.95
CA GLU A 277 -24.74 -4.52 -36.43
C GLU A 277 -25.25 -3.28 -37.19
N ASN A 278 -25.73 -2.22 -36.53
CA ASN A 278 -26.30 -1.04 -37.19
C ASN A 278 -25.52 0.28 -37.02
N HIS A 279 -24.27 0.26 -36.56
CA HIS A 279 -23.44 1.48 -36.55
C HIS A 279 -22.60 1.62 -37.84
N PRO A 280 -22.78 2.69 -38.65
CA PRO A 280 -22.06 2.86 -39.92
C PRO A 280 -20.57 3.22 -39.77
N ASN A 281 -19.97 3.04 -38.58
CA ASN A 281 -18.56 3.31 -38.32
C ASN A 281 -18.02 2.39 -37.21
N PRO A 282 -17.17 1.39 -37.51
CA PRO A 282 -16.68 0.38 -36.54
C PRO A 282 -15.62 0.90 -35.55
N ALA A 283 -15.39 2.22 -35.48
CA ALA A 283 -14.42 2.87 -34.59
C ALA A 283 -15.07 3.87 -33.61
N ALA A 284 -16.40 3.95 -33.56
CA ALA A 284 -17.11 4.70 -32.53
C ALA A 284 -17.63 3.72 -31.48
N GLU A 285 -17.08 3.77 -30.26
CA GLU A 285 -17.64 3.07 -29.10
C GLU A 285 -19.12 3.42 -28.95
N ASN A 286 -19.97 2.40 -28.80
CA ASN A 286 -21.40 2.57 -28.60
C ASN A 286 -21.58 3.23 -27.22
N PRO A 287 -21.98 4.52 -27.11
CA PRO A 287 -21.95 5.26 -25.84
C PRO A 287 -22.96 4.75 -24.81
N ASP A 288 -23.86 3.85 -25.23
CA ASP A 288 -24.90 3.24 -24.43
C ASP A 288 -24.56 1.81 -23.96
N ASP A 289 -23.41 1.21 -24.34
CA ASP A 289 -23.11 -0.17 -23.93
C ASP A 289 -22.41 -0.17 -22.56
N VAL A 290 -23.18 -0.58 -21.55
CA VAL A 290 -22.74 -0.60 -20.16
C VAL A 290 -22.24 -2.00 -19.84
N PRO A 291 -21.02 -2.20 -19.30
CA PRO A 291 -20.54 -3.52 -18.89
C PRO A 291 -21.44 -4.16 -17.82
N GLU A 292 -21.49 -5.49 -17.75
CA GLU A 292 -22.28 -6.23 -16.75
C GLU A 292 -21.99 -5.72 -15.31
N THR A 293 -23.02 -5.26 -14.62
CA THR A 293 -22.99 -4.63 -13.29
C THR A 293 -23.84 -5.41 -12.29
N LEU A 294 -23.53 -5.44 -10.99
CA LEU A 294 -24.34 -6.13 -9.97
C LEU A 294 -25.70 -5.45 -9.68
N ASP A 295 -26.71 -6.24 -9.27
CA ASP A 295 -28.12 -5.85 -9.09
C ASP A 295 -28.32 -4.76 -7.99
N PRO A 296 -28.95 -3.62 -8.31
CA PRO A 296 -29.28 -2.57 -7.33
C PRO A 296 -30.16 -3.03 -6.16
N SER A 297 -31.03 -4.03 -6.33
CA SER A 297 -31.91 -4.53 -5.26
C SER A 297 -31.15 -5.38 -4.23
N GLU A 298 -30.10 -6.10 -4.64
CA GLU A 298 -29.19 -6.80 -3.71
C GLU A 298 -28.35 -5.79 -2.90
N LEU A 299 -27.92 -4.68 -3.52
CA LEU A 299 -27.23 -3.60 -2.81
C LEU A 299 -28.12 -2.95 -1.74
N TYR A 300 -29.43 -2.87 -1.97
CA TYR A 300 -30.39 -2.34 -1.00
C TYR A 300 -30.61 -3.31 0.18
N GLN A 301 -30.77 -4.62 -0.08
CA GLN A 301 -30.87 -5.63 0.98
C GLN A 301 -29.58 -5.73 1.82
N ILE A 302 -28.41 -5.52 1.20
CA ILE A 302 -27.13 -5.42 1.91
C ILE A 302 -27.11 -4.17 2.80
N ARG A 303 -27.72 -3.06 2.38
CA ARG A 303 -27.80 -1.81 3.15
C ARG A 303 -28.75 -1.91 4.34
N GLU A 304 -29.92 -2.52 4.14
CA GLU A 304 -30.92 -2.72 5.19
C GLU A 304 -30.47 -3.76 6.22
N SER A 305 -29.80 -4.84 5.76
CA SER A 305 -29.17 -5.80 6.68
C SER A 305 -28.03 -5.16 7.46
N LEU A 306 -27.17 -4.35 6.82
CA LEU A 306 -26.16 -3.54 7.50
C LEU A 306 -26.76 -2.58 8.54
N GLU A 307 -27.89 -1.93 8.23
CA GLU A 307 -28.57 -1.03 9.17
C GLU A 307 -29.08 -1.81 10.40
N LYS A 308 -29.66 -2.99 10.19
CA LYS A 308 -30.09 -3.92 11.25
C LYS A 308 -28.93 -4.47 12.09
N TYR A 309 -27.76 -4.72 11.50
CA TYR A 309 -26.54 -5.10 12.22
C TYR A 309 -25.95 -3.93 13.04
N THR A 310 -26.06 -2.70 12.54
CA THR A 310 -25.58 -1.52 13.26
C THR A 310 -26.49 -1.08 14.41
N SER A 311 -27.81 -1.32 14.33
CA SER A 311 -28.73 -1.05 15.45
C SER A 311 -28.48 -1.99 16.64
N ALA A 312 -28.13 -3.26 16.39
CA ALA A 312 -27.79 -4.22 17.45
C ALA A 312 -26.45 -3.90 18.15
N LEU A 313 -25.51 -3.28 17.45
CA LEU A 313 -24.26 -2.75 18.00
C LEU A 313 -24.47 -1.46 18.83
N ALA A 314 -25.51 -0.68 18.53
CA ALA A 314 -25.85 0.54 19.26
C ALA A 314 -26.60 0.27 20.59
N ASP A 315 -27.44 -0.78 20.64
CA ASP A 315 -28.25 -1.12 21.83
C ASP A 315 -27.58 -2.14 22.78
N GLY A 316 -26.37 -2.59 22.49
CA GLY A 316 -25.50 -3.32 23.44
C GLY A 316 -26.07 -4.64 23.98
N THR A 317 -26.94 -5.32 23.24
CA THR A 317 -27.49 -6.62 23.66
C THR A 317 -26.68 -7.79 23.11
N ASP A 318 -25.82 -8.30 23.98
CA ASP A 318 -25.17 -9.62 24.06
C ASP A 318 -25.14 -10.50 22.78
N ALA A 319 -24.01 -10.46 22.07
CA ALA A 319 -23.68 -11.35 20.95
C ALA A 319 -23.26 -12.78 21.38
N SER A 320 -23.40 -13.15 22.66
CA SER A 320 -22.88 -14.43 23.21
C SER A 320 -23.69 -15.69 22.86
N ARG A 321 -24.68 -15.65 21.95
CA ARG A 321 -25.62 -16.78 21.77
C ARG A 321 -25.63 -17.49 20.43
N LEU A 322 -24.61 -17.31 19.58
CA LEU A 322 -24.61 -17.91 18.23
C LEU A 322 -23.42 -18.80 17.87
N GLY A 323 -22.85 -19.52 18.84
CA GLY A 323 -22.26 -20.85 18.56
C GLY A 323 -21.09 -20.89 17.57
N LEU A 324 -20.34 -19.80 17.43
CA LEU A 324 -19.00 -19.87 16.87
C LEU A 324 -18.11 -20.45 17.95
N GLY A 325 -17.67 -21.70 17.75
CA GLY A 325 -16.62 -22.29 18.57
C GLY A 325 -15.44 -21.33 18.60
N ALA A 326 -14.87 -21.16 19.80
CA ALA A 326 -13.70 -20.32 20.05
C ALA A 326 -12.61 -20.62 19.02
N GLY A 327 -12.55 -19.80 17.97
CA GLY A 327 -11.29 -19.46 17.34
C GLY A 327 -10.52 -18.73 18.42
N ASP A 328 -9.37 -19.26 18.75
CA ASP A 328 -8.51 -18.74 19.81
C ASP A 328 -8.01 -17.35 19.36
N ASP A 329 -8.76 -16.31 19.75
CA ASP A 329 -8.46 -14.88 19.51
C ASP A 329 -7.09 -14.46 20.09
N GLU A 330 -6.37 -15.36 20.75
CA GLU A 330 -4.99 -15.18 21.23
C GLU A 330 -3.91 -15.43 20.16
N VAL A 331 -4.16 -16.21 19.10
CA VAL A 331 -3.09 -16.70 18.21
C VAL A 331 -2.50 -15.59 17.32
N ASP A 332 -3.32 -14.64 16.87
CA ASP A 332 -2.84 -13.51 16.06
C ASP A 332 -2.53 -12.27 16.91
N ALA A 333 -2.92 -12.23 18.19
CA ALA A 333 -2.71 -11.09 19.09
C ALA A 333 -1.22 -10.69 19.20
N SER A 334 -0.30 -11.64 19.08
CA SER A 334 1.15 -11.41 19.08
C SER A 334 1.76 -11.08 17.70
N VAL A 335 0.94 -10.95 16.64
CA VAL A 335 1.43 -10.73 15.28
C VAL A 335 1.59 -9.25 14.98
N GLY A 336 2.76 -8.92 14.43
CA GLY A 336 3.17 -7.57 14.13
C GLY A 336 4.19 -7.07 15.14
N ARG A 337 4.66 -5.85 14.92
CA ARG A 337 5.52 -5.13 15.86
C ARG A 337 4.81 -3.89 16.30
N GLU A 338 4.74 -3.68 17.62
CA GLU A 338 4.25 -2.42 18.15
C GLU A 338 5.24 -1.31 17.78
N VAL A 339 4.76 -0.29 17.07
CA VAL A 339 5.56 0.85 16.65
C VAL A 339 4.81 2.15 16.89
N VAL A 340 5.57 3.23 17.01
CA VAL A 340 5.07 4.59 16.97
C VAL A 340 5.69 5.31 15.78
N VAL A 341 4.90 6.14 15.11
CA VAL A 341 5.41 7.03 14.05
C VAL A 341 5.97 8.28 14.72
N THR A 342 7.14 8.74 14.28
CA THR A 342 7.75 9.96 14.80
C THR A 342 8.35 10.79 13.68
N TRP A 343 8.43 12.10 13.90
CA TRP A 343 8.92 13.07 12.93
C TRP A 343 10.04 13.89 13.53
N VAL A 344 11.12 14.00 12.76
CA VAL A 344 12.32 14.71 13.16
C VAL A 344 12.78 15.53 11.97
N ALA A 345 12.90 16.84 12.17
CA ALA A 345 13.39 17.76 11.15
C ALA A 345 14.86 17.42 10.81
N ALA A 346 15.15 17.29 9.52
CA ALA A 346 16.48 16.91 9.06
C ALA A 346 17.56 17.97 9.35
N SER A 347 17.17 19.24 9.52
CA SER A 347 18.08 20.38 9.70
C SER A 347 18.66 20.49 11.11
N ASP A 348 17.84 20.26 12.13
CA ASP A 348 18.15 20.58 13.53
C ASP A 348 17.64 19.51 14.52
N GLY A 349 16.94 18.49 14.04
CA GLY A 349 16.37 17.45 14.88
C GLY A 349 15.14 17.88 15.68
N SER A 350 14.60 19.07 15.41
CA SER A 350 13.39 19.55 16.05
C SER A 350 12.18 18.69 15.65
N THR A 351 11.17 18.69 16.51
CA THR A 351 9.89 18.06 16.18
C THR A 351 9.05 19.08 15.42
N PRO A 352 8.42 18.71 14.28
CA PRO A 352 7.53 19.62 13.56
C PRO A 352 6.40 20.16 14.46
N SER A 353 6.02 21.42 14.27
CA SER A 353 5.01 22.10 15.11
C SER A 353 3.63 21.43 15.10
N TRP A 354 3.27 20.80 13.98
CA TRP A 354 2.03 20.06 13.81
C TRP A 354 2.06 18.67 14.44
N PHE A 355 3.23 18.16 14.85
CA PHE A 355 3.36 16.84 15.44
C PHE A 355 3.51 16.93 16.96
N ASN A 356 2.58 16.29 17.69
CA ASN A 356 2.68 16.15 19.14
C ASN A 356 3.17 14.72 19.50
N PRO A 357 4.39 14.56 20.02
CA PRO A 357 4.91 13.26 20.44
C PRO A 357 4.11 12.60 21.58
N LYS A 358 3.34 13.38 22.36
CA LYS A 358 2.59 12.88 23.52
C LYS A 358 1.24 12.25 23.17
N GLU A 359 0.75 12.49 21.96
CA GLU A 359 -0.55 12.00 21.48
C GLU A 359 -0.41 10.78 20.56
N GLN A 360 0.78 10.18 20.48
CA GLN A 360 1.04 9.05 19.60
C GLN A 360 0.43 7.76 20.17
N ILE A 361 -0.42 7.12 19.36
CA ILE A 361 -1.00 5.83 19.65
C ILE A 361 -0.14 4.76 18.96
N PRO A 362 0.38 3.76 19.69
CA PRO A 362 1.10 2.66 19.08
C PRO A 362 0.22 1.89 18.10
N ILE A 363 0.81 1.47 16.98
CA ILE A 363 0.16 0.61 15.99
C ILE A 363 0.91 -0.72 15.89
N GLN A 364 0.19 -1.76 15.51
CA GLN A 364 0.79 -3.07 15.20
C GLN A 364 1.19 -3.09 13.71
N LEU A 365 2.48 -2.96 13.43
CA LEU A 365 3.03 -2.96 12.08
C LEU A 365 3.21 -4.38 11.56
N LEU A 366 2.61 -4.69 10.41
CA LEU A 366 2.71 -5.98 9.75
C LEU A 366 3.76 -6.01 8.63
N ALA A 367 3.89 -4.91 7.87
CA ALA A 367 4.85 -4.82 6.77
C ALA A 367 5.24 -3.38 6.44
N THR A 368 6.45 -3.20 5.90
CA THR A 368 6.96 -1.93 5.34
C THR A 368 7.19 -2.06 3.84
N VAL A 369 7.35 -0.98 3.09
CA VAL A 369 7.71 -1.07 1.66
C VAL A 369 9.01 -1.86 1.47
N LEU A 370 9.06 -2.70 0.43
CA LEU A 370 10.25 -3.46 0.06
C LEU A 370 11.41 -2.50 -0.29
N PRO A 371 12.57 -2.60 0.38
CA PRO A 371 13.71 -1.73 0.10
C PRO A 371 14.15 -1.82 -1.36
N GLY A 372 14.37 -0.68 -2.02
CA GLY A 372 14.85 -0.63 -3.41
C GLY A 372 13.75 -0.57 -4.48
N ILE A 373 12.47 -0.60 -4.11
CA ILE A 373 11.39 -0.18 -5.02
C ILE A 373 11.37 1.36 -5.05
N GLY A 374 11.65 1.94 -6.23
CA GLY A 374 12.10 3.32 -6.39
C GLY A 374 11.10 4.46 -6.15
N GLU A 375 11.67 5.55 -5.62
CA GLU A 375 11.48 7.01 -5.82
C GLU A 375 10.09 7.68 -5.86
N GLN A 376 8.96 6.97 -5.90
CA GLN A 376 7.69 7.63 -5.69
C GLN A 376 7.43 7.79 -4.20
N ASN A 377 7.26 9.06 -3.81
CA ASN A 377 7.17 9.65 -2.47
C ASN A 377 6.10 9.06 -1.52
N GLU A 378 5.54 7.90 -1.83
CA GLU A 378 4.44 7.28 -1.12
C GLU A 378 5.00 6.36 -0.02
N LEU A 379 5.46 6.98 1.06
CA LEU A 379 5.71 6.26 2.30
C LEU A 379 4.47 5.42 2.64
N SER A 380 4.61 4.10 2.59
CA SER A 380 3.50 3.18 2.87
C SER A 380 3.83 2.19 3.98
N LEU A 381 2.83 1.87 4.79
CA LEU A 381 2.93 0.85 5.83
C LEU A 381 1.66 0.00 5.86
N VAL A 382 1.78 -1.21 6.41
CA VAL A 382 0.64 -2.10 6.64
C VAL A 382 0.42 -2.20 8.14
N ALA A 383 -0.67 -1.61 8.62
CA ALA A 383 -1.09 -1.66 10.02
C ALA A 383 -2.12 -2.77 10.23
N LYS A 384 -1.99 -3.53 11.31
CA LYS A 384 -2.99 -4.52 11.72
C LYS A 384 -4.26 -3.81 12.19
N ASN A 385 -5.40 -4.29 11.70
CA ASN A 385 -6.73 -3.94 12.21
C ASN A 385 -7.54 -5.23 12.35
N ASN A 386 -7.69 -5.71 13.59
CA ASN A 386 -8.17 -7.07 13.86
C ASN A 386 -7.35 -8.09 13.04
N LEU A 387 -7.99 -8.92 12.23
CA LEU A 387 -7.32 -9.93 11.41
C LEU A 387 -6.71 -9.37 10.11
N ASP A 388 -7.07 -8.15 9.72
CA ASP A 388 -6.74 -7.56 8.42
C ASP A 388 -5.48 -6.67 8.50
N GLY A 389 -4.85 -6.48 7.35
CA GLY A 389 -3.74 -5.54 7.17
C GLY A 389 -4.19 -4.36 6.33
N LEU A 390 -4.31 -3.18 6.94
CA LEU A 390 -4.65 -1.94 6.28
C LEU A 390 -3.38 -1.28 5.74
N VAL A 391 -3.35 -1.02 4.44
CA VAL A 391 -2.27 -0.27 3.79
C VAL A 391 -2.59 1.23 3.92
N PHE A 392 -1.67 1.95 4.53
CA PHE A 392 -1.70 3.41 4.59
C PHE A 392 -0.56 3.96 3.77
N GLY A 393 -0.87 4.87 2.85
CA GLY A 393 0.10 5.71 2.16
C GLY A 393 0.11 7.10 2.78
N LEU A 394 1.28 7.71 2.89
CA LEU A 394 1.42 9.08 3.35
C LEU A 394 1.17 10.03 2.17
N SER A 395 0.11 10.81 2.25
CA SER A 395 -0.15 11.92 1.34
C SER A 395 0.50 13.20 1.83
N THR A 396 1.25 13.85 0.95
CA THR A 396 1.84 15.18 1.15
C THR A 396 1.22 16.23 0.24
N SER A 397 0.04 15.95 -0.33
CA SER A 397 -0.60 16.81 -1.35
C SER A 397 -1.20 18.09 -0.79
N ASN A 398 -1.49 18.14 0.51
CA ASN A 398 -2.00 19.33 1.17
C ASN A 398 -0.82 20.08 1.79
N ASP A 399 -0.56 21.31 1.33
CA ASP A 399 0.61 22.16 1.63
C ASP A 399 0.82 22.54 3.11
N GLU A 400 0.09 21.95 4.06
CA GLU A 400 0.22 22.27 5.49
C GLU A 400 0.56 21.06 6.39
N MET A 401 0.18 19.83 6.04
CA MET A 401 0.44 18.66 6.91
C MET A 401 0.39 17.31 6.17
N PRO A 402 1.39 16.41 6.36
CA PRO A 402 1.30 15.04 5.88
C PRO A 402 0.13 14.29 6.53
N SER A 403 -0.65 13.56 5.75
CA SER A 403 -1.77 12.76 6.24
C SER A 403 -1.67 11.31 5.78
N TRP A 404 -1.98 10.37 6.67
CA TRP A 404 -2.06 8.95 6.31
C TRP A 404 -3.41 8.65 5.67
N VAL A 405 -3.39 8.16 4.43
CA VAL A 405 -4.58 7.80 3.66
C VAL A 405 -4.60 6.30 3.49
N HIS A 406 -5.71 5.68 3.89
CA HIS A 406 -5.95 4.25 3.64
C HIS A 406 -6.10 4.01 2.14
N SER A 407 -5.30 3.11 1.58
CA SER A 407 -5.30 2.82 0.13
C SER A 407 -5.85 1.43 -0.19
N SER A 408 -5.61 0.43 0.64
CA SER A 408 -6.06 -0.94 0.40
C SER A 408 -6.08 -1.78 1.68
N THR A 409 -6.78 -2.92 1.64
CA THR A 409 -6.85 -3.87 2.76
C THR A 409 -6.45 -5.25 2.26
N TYR A 410 -5.61 -5.94 3.02
CA TYR A 410 -5.28 -7.35 2.85
C TYR A 410 -6.05 -8.17 3.90
N PRO A 411 -7.14 -8.87 3.50
CA PRO A 411 -7.97 -9.61 4.43
C PRO A 411 -7.20 -10.74 5.12
N ALA A 412 -7.44 -10.93 6.42
CA ALA A 412 -6.90 -12.01 7.24
C ALA A 412 -5.36 -12.16 7.23
N VAL A 413 -4.61 -11.15 6.79
CA VAL A 413 -3.15 -11.27 6.68
C VAL A 413 -2.48 -11.44 8.04
N ALA A 414 -3.04 -10.90 9.13
CA ALA A 414 -2.50 -11.11 10.47
C ALA A 414 -2.61 -12.59 10.88
N PHE A 415 -3.74 -13.24 10.62
CA PHE A 415 -3.93 -14.67 10.84
C PHE A 415 -2.92 -15.50 10.03
N VAL A 416 -2.72 -15.12 8.76
CA VAL A 416 -1.79 -15.83 7.89
C VAL A 416 -0.34 -15.66 8.34
N LEU A 417 0.04 -14.46 8.77
CA LEU A 417 1.36 -14.18 9.35
C LEU A 417 1.56 -14.89 10.70
N ALA A 418 0.50 -15.10 11.49
CA ALA A 418 0.54 -15.90 12.73
C ALA A 418 1.02 -17.34 12.49
N SER A 419 0.68 -17.90 11.33
CA SER A 419 1.12 -19.26 10.95
C SER A 419 2.61 -19.36 10.59
N LYS A 420 3.32 -18.21 10.48
CA LYS A 420 4.72 -18.16 10.03
C LYS A 420 5.66 -18.13 11.22
N ARG A 421 6.77 -18.85 11.09
CA ARG A 421 7.77 -18.97 12.17
C ARG A 421 8.70 -17.77 12.25
N ASP A 422 8.90 -17.10 11.12
CA ASP A 422 9.76 -15.93 11.00
C ASP A 422 9.03 -14.88 10.15
N THR A 423 8.73 -13.72 10.76
CA THR A 423 8.07 -12.57 10.12
C THR A 423 9.02 -11.37 10.03
N ARG A 424 10.33 -11.57 10.25
CA ARG A 424 11.32 -10.48 10.29
C ARG A 424 11.38 -9.70 8.99
N PHE A 425 11.18 -10.39 7.87
CA PHE A 425 11.18 -9.85 6.53
C PHE A 425 9.76 -9.96 5.96
N THR A 426 8.94 -8.95 6.26
CA THR A 426 7.60 -8.83 5.71
C THR A 426 7.48 -7.50 5.01
N TYR A 427 7.31 -7.53 3.69
CA TYR A 427 7.40 -6.34 2.84
C TYR A 427 6.17 -6.15 1.97
N LEU A 428 5.77 -4.90 1.81
CA LEU A 428 4.76 -4.47 0.86
C LEU A 428 5.44 -4.14 -0.48
N VAL A 429 4.93 -4.73 -1.56
CA VAL A 429 5.10 -4.26 -2.92
C VAL A 429 3.81 -3.50 -3.29
N PRO A 430 3.84 -2.16 -3.37
CA PRO A 430 2.64 -1.36 -3.57
C PRO A 430 1.79 -1.86 -4.73
N SER A 431 0.48 -1.93 -4.51
CA SER A 431 -0.53 -2.42 -5.47
C SER A 431 -0.34 -3.84 -6.02
N LYS A 432 0.65 -4.62 -5.52
CA LYS A 432 0.95 -5.97 -6.02
C LYS A 432 0.80 -7.06 -4.99
N ALA A 433 1.50 -6.97 -3.86
CA ALA A 433 1.53 -8.05 -2.88
C ALA A 433 2.14 -7.65 -1.53
N ILE A 434 1.81 -8.42 -0.49
CA ILE A 434 2.62 -8.55 0.72
C ILE A 434 3.49 -9.81 0.57
N LEU A 435 4.80 -9.65 0.77
CA LEU A 435 5.82 -10.68 0.71
C LEU A 435 6.27 -11.01 2.13
N ALA A 436 6.07 -12.25 2.58
CA ALA A 436 6.61 -12.73 3.85
C ALA A 436 7.69 -13.77 3.58
N PHE A 437 8.91 -13.52 4.05
CA PHE A 437 10.04 -14.42 3.88
C PHE A 437 10.30 -15.18 5.18
N GLU A 438 10.31 -16.50 5.08
CA GLU A 438 10.64 -17.39 6.18
C GLU A 438 12.04 -17.95 5.96
N SER A 439 12.90 -17.83 6.98
CA SER A 439 14.21 -18.48 6.98
C SER A 439 14.03 -19.99 7.12
N GLY A 440 14.68 -20.76 6.25
CA GLY A 440 14.69 -22.22 6.35
C GLY A 440 15.35 -22.71 7.63
N ARG A 441 15.01 -23.94 8.05
CA ARG A 441 15.90 -24.71 8.94
C ARG A 441 17.08 -25.22 8.12
N THR A 442 18.20 -25.53 8.79
CA THR A 442 19.29 -26.31 8.20
C THR A 442 18.71 -27.47 7.39
N ASN A 443 19.01 -27.49 6.09
CA ASN A 443 18.56 -28.47 5.09
C ASN A 443 17.07 -28.45 4.67
N ARG A 444 16.30 -27.38 4.94
CA ARG A 444 14.91 -27.26 4.44
C ARG A 444 14.63 -26.06 3.55
N GLY A 445 15.56 -25.13 3.43
CA GLY A 445 15.39 -23.91 2.63
C GLY A 445 14.29 -22.99 3.14
N GLY A 446 14.42 -21.71 2.87
CA GLY A 446 13.47 -20.65 3.11
C GLY A 446 12.37 -20.60 2.06
N ASN A 447 11.24 -20.03 2.46
CA ASN A 447 10.07 -19.86 1.62
C ASN A 447 9.68 -18.39 1.56
N LEU A 448 9.29 -17.95 0.37
CA LEU A 448 8.61 -16.70 0.13
C LEU A 448 7.11 -16.99 -0.02
N TYR A 449 6.32 -16.42 0.89
CA TYR A 449 4.88 -16.39 0.76
C TYR A 449 4.46 -15.06 0.15
N VAL A 450 3.74 -15.11 -0.97
CA VAL A 450 3.24 -13.95 -1.70
C VAL A 450 1.74 -13.87 -1.54
N TYR A 451 1.28 -12.85 -0.82
CA TYR A 451 -0.13 -12.54 -0.62
C TYR A 451 -0.52 -11.42 -1.55
N ARG A 452 -1.39 -11.69 -2.52
CA ARG A 452 -1.87 -10.66 -3.45
C ARG A 452 -3.15 -10.03 -2.92
N PRO A 453 -3.37 -8.73 -3.21
CA PRO A 453 -4.63 -8.10 -2.86
C PRO A 453 -5.75 -8.82 -3.61
N SER A 454 -6.89 -8.92 -2.95
CA SER A 454 -8.11 -9.46 -3.53
C SER A 454 -9.09 -8.31 -3.73
N ALA A 455 -9.92 -8.36 -4.78
CA ALA A 455 -10.98 -7.37 -4.90
C ALA A 455 -11.93 -7.52 -3.70
N ARG A 456 -12.64 -6.45 -3.32
CA ARG A 456 -13.57 -6.44 -2.15
C ARG A 456 -14.64 -7.54 -2.19
N LYS A 457 -14.85 -8.21 -3.33
CA LYS A 457 -15.85 -9.28 -3.55
C LYS A 457 -15.23 -10.67 -3.70
N ASP A 458 -13.91 -10.78 -3.73
CA ASP A 458 -13.23 -12.06 -3.84
C ASP A 458 -13.28 -12.79 -2.50
N LYS A 459 -13.86 -14.00 -2.49
CA LYS A 459 -13.87 -14.87 -1.30
C LYS A 459 -12.49 -15.45 -0.96
N TRP A 460 -11.55 -15.34 -1.89
CA TRP A 460 -10.22 -15.92 -1.78
C TRP A 460 -9.18 -14.96 -2.39
N ALA A 461 -8.12 -14.69 -1.66
CA ALA A 461 -6.97 -13.97 -2.17
C ALA A 461 -5.98 -14.95 -2.83
N LYS A 462 -5.37 -14.56 -3.96
CA LYS A 462 -4.35 -15.38 -4.61
C LYS A 462 -3.09 -15.38 -3.74
N GLN A 463 -2.75 -16.55 -3.21
CA GLN A 463 -1.50 -16.79 -2.52
C GLN A 463 -0.59 -17.72 -3.33
N SER A 464 0.71 -17.49 -3.29
CA SER A 464 1.71 -18.40 -3.85
C SER A 464 2.88 -18.56 -2.91
N ILE A 465 3.45 -19.76 -2.88
CA ILE A 465 4.65 -20.07 -2.13
C ILE A 465 5.76 -20.33 -3.14
N LEU A 466 6.86 -19.60 -3.02
CA LEU A 466 8.07 -19.86 -3.78
C LEU A 466 9.16 -20.32 -2.82
N LYS A 467 9.89 -21.35 -3.22
CA LYS A 467 11.10 -21.77 -2.51
C LYS A 467 12.23 -20.79 -2.83
N VAL A 468 12.87 -20.22 -1.80
CA VAL A 468 13.95 -19.23 -1.97
C VAL A 468 15.27 -19.94 -2.19
N ASP A 469 15.59 -20.92 -1.35
CA ASP A 469 16.76 -21.78 -1.45
C ASP A 469 16.40 -23.23 -1.07
N ASP A 470 17.33 -24.16 -1.26
CA ASP A 470 17.22 -25.55 -0.83
C ASP A 470 17.81 -25.83 0.55
N GLY A 471 18.35 -24.81 1.21
CA GLY A 471 18.96 -24.88 2.53
C GLY A 471 20.48 -24.90 2.50
N GLU A 472 21.12 -24.91 1.31
CA GLU A 472 22.57 -24.76 1.18
C GLU A 472 23.03 -23.32 1.47
N GLY A 473 22.18 -22.32 1.18
CA GLY A 473 22.45 -20.91 1.37
C GLY A 473 22.48 -20.41 2.81
N GLY A 474 21.98 -21.20 3.77
CA GLY A 474 21.91 -20.82 5.18
C GLY A 474 20.77 -19.82 5.48
N SER A 475 20.92 -19.04 6.55
CA SER A 475 19.86 -18.14 7.01
C SER A 475 19.66 -16.94 6.06
N LEU A 476 18.41 -16.47 5.92
CA LEU A 476 18.12 -15.21 5.22
C LEU A 476 18.58 -14.02 6.08
N ILE A 477 19.44 -13.18 5.51
CA ILE A 477 20.07 -12.02 6.18
C ILE A 477 19.42 -10.71 5.74
N GLY A 478 18.98 -10.61 4.48
CA GLY A 478 18.40 -9.37 3.96
C GLY A 478 17.60 -9.59 2.70
N VAL A 479 16.66 -8.67 2.45
CA VAL A 479 15.85 -8.65 1.24
C VAL A 479 15.78 -7.22 0.73
N GLY A 480 15.92 -7.07 -0.58
CA GLY A 480 15.67 -5.82 -1.28
C GLY A 480 15.14 -6.07 -2.68
N ALA A 481 15.05 -5.01 -3.45
CA ALA A 481 14.63 -5.02 -4.83
C ALA A 481 15.54 -4.15 -5.67
N VAL A 482 15.68 -4.53 -6.93
CA VAL A 482 16.34 -3.74 -7.96
C VAL A 482 15.47 -3.74 -9.22
N SER A 483 15.52 -2.65 -9.98
CA SER A 483 14.91 -2.59 -11.30
C SER A 483 15.85 -3.22 -12.32
N GLY A 484 15.39 -4.25 -13.02
CA GLY A 484 16.10 -4.87 -14.14
C GLY A 484 16.18 -3.93 -15.36
N LYS A 485 16.92 -4.35 -16.40
CA LYS A 485 17.15 -3.55 -17.61
C LYS A 485 15.86 -3.10 -18.32
N ASN A 486 14.79 -3.87 -18.18
CA ASN A 486 13.49 -3.60 -18.81
C ASN A 486 12.49 -2.93 -17.85
N GLY A 487 12.95 -2.44 -16.68
CA GLY A 487 12.08 -1.94 -15.61
C GLY A 487 11.38 -3.04 -14.81
N GLU A 488 11.71 -4.31 -15.04
CA GLU A 488 11.16 -5.43 -14.27
C GLU A 488 11.62 -5.35 -12.81
N LEU A 489 10.71 -5.59 -11.86
CA LEU A 489 11.06 -5.70 -10.45
C LEU A 489 11.76 -7.04 -10.21
N VAL A 490 13.01 -6.98 -9.72
CA VAL A 490 13.78 -8.15 -9.30
C VAL A 490 13.97 -8.08 -7.80
N VAL A 491 13.41 -9.05 -7.07
CA VAL A 491 13.64 -9.19 -5.64
C VAL A 491 14.95 -9.92 -5.41
N VAL A 492 15.78 -9.39 -4.53
CA VAL A 492 17.10 -9.90 -4.20
C VAL A 492 17.10 -10.33 -2.74
N CYS A 493 17.38 -11.61 -2.50
CA CYS A 493 17.47 -12.22 -1.18
C CYS A 493 18.94 -12.54 -0.90
N LEU A 494 19.48 -11.95 0.17
CA LEU A 494 20.82 -12.23 0.65
C LEU A 494 20.75 -13.28 1.75
N LEU A 495 21.36 -14.43 1.52
CA LEU A 495 21.54 -15.50 2.49
C LEU A 495 23.01 -15.54 2.96
N GLU A 496 23.33 -16.35 3.96
CA GLU A 496 24.69 -16.49 4.51
C GLU A 496 25.73 -16.93 3.46
N GLY A 497 25.36 -17.86 2.58
CA GLY A 497 26.24 -18.46 1.58
C GLY A 497 25.96 -18.03 0.14
N GLU A 498 24.81 -17.42 -0.14
CA GLU A 498 24.38 -17.16 -1.51
C GLU A 498 23.48 -15.92 -1.68
N LEU A 499 23.33 -15.51 -2.93
CA LEU A 499 22.44 -14.42 -3.35
C LEU A 499 21.39 -14.99 -4.32
N VAL A 500 20.14 -15.00 -3.89
CA VAL A 500 19.01 -15.49 -4.70
C VAL A 500 18.28 -14.30 -5.32
N THR A 501 17.92 -14.42 -6.60
CA THR A 501 17.11 -13.41 -7.29
C THR A 501 15.78 -14.02 -7.73
N ILE A 502 14.69 -13.28 -7.49
CA ILE A 502 13.33 -13.69 -7.81
C ILE A 502 12.73 -12.67 -8.76
N LYS A 503 12.21 -13.17 -9.89
CA LYS A 503 11.62 -12.37 -10.96
C LYS A 503 10.16 -12.74 -11.17
N GLY A 504 9.39 -11.83 -11.79
CA GLY A 504 7.99 -12.07 -12.14
C GLY A 504 7.00 -11.98 -10.97
N ILE A 505 7.33 -11.18 -9.95
CA ILE A 505 6.45 -10.91 -8.80
C ILE A 505 5.34 -9.91 -9.14
#